data_AF-G0HHS2-F1
#
_entry.id   AF-G0HHS2-F1
#
_cell.length_a   1.000
_cell.length_b   1.000
_cell.length_c   1.000
_cell.angle_alpha   90.00
_cell.angle_beta   90.00
_cell.angle_gamma   90.00
#
_symmetry.space_group_name_H-M   'P 1'
#
loop_
_entity.id
_entity.type
_entity.pdbx_description
1 polymer ?
#
loop_
_entity_poly.entity_id
_entity_poly.type
_entity_poly.pdbx_seq_one_letter_code
_entity_poly.pdbx_strand_id
1 'polypeptide(L)' 'MTDLTWASLRDQAAAVASGAVSAVELLNAHHARIDAVNPVLNAVIAEDRDGARAAARARG' A
#
# COMPACT_ATOMS: atom_id res chain seq x y z
N MET A 1 -4.14 15.34 5.50
CA MET A 1 -3.52 14.38 4.56
C MET A 1 -4.60 13.38 4.19
N THR A 2 -5.00 13.28 2.93
CA THR A 2 -5.98 12.28 2.48
C THR A 2 -5.43 10.89 2.76
N ASP A 3 -6.24 10.00 3.34
CA ASP A 3 -5.85 8.61 3.54
C ASP A 3 -5.60 7.97 2.15
N LEU A 4 -4.32 7.69 1.87
CA LEU A 4 -3.87 7.15 0.59
C LEU A 4 -4.57 5.84 0.24
N THR A 5 -5.03 5.07 1.23
CA THR A 5 -5.74 3.81 0.99
C THR A 5 -7.15 3.99 0.40
N TRP A 6 -7.69 5.22 0.43
CA TRP A 6 -8.95 5.60 -0.21
C TRP A 6 -8.75 6.48 -1.46
N ALA A 7 -7.52 6.90 -1.77
CA ALA A 7 -7.23 7.67 -2.96
C ALA A 7 -7.36 6.82 -4.24
N SER A 8 -7.60 7.46 -5.38
CA SER A 8 -7.61 6.73 -6.66
C SER A 8 -6.22 6.20 -7.01
N LEU A 9 -6.15 5.16 -7.84
CA LEU A 9 -4.87 4.66 -8.36
C LEU A 9 -4.06 5.77 -9.05
N ARG A 10 -4.73 6.68 -9.75
CA ARG A 10 -4.08 7.80 -10.44
C ARG A 10 -3.42 8.75 -9.44
N ASP A 11 -4.11 9.06 -8.35
CA ASP A 11 -3.59 9.95 -7.30
C ASP A 11 -2.43 9.29 -6.54
N GLN A 12 -2.55 8.00 -6.22
CA GLN A 12 -1.48 7.23 -5.59
C GLN A 12 -0.22 7.18 -6.49
N ALA A 13 -0.40 6.90 -7.78
CA ALA A 13 0.71 6.87 -8.74
C ALA A 13 1.37 8.25 -8.89
N ALA A 14 0.57 9.33 -8.91
CA ALA A 14 1.10 10.69 -8.93
C ALA A 14 1.86 11.05 -7.65
N ALA A 15 1.38 10.60 -6.49
CA ALA A 15 2.06 10.81 -5.21
C ALA A 15 3.42 10.09 -5.16
N VAL A 16 3.49 8.86 -5.70
CA VAL A 16 4.76 8.12 -5.82
C VAL A 16 5.69 8.77 -6.83
N ALA A 17 5.18 9.14 -8.02
CA ALA A 17 5.99 9.75 -9.07
C ALA A 17 6.55 11.13 -8.69
N SER A 18 5.81 11.89 -7.87
CA SER A 18 6.27 13.18 -7.33
C SER A 18 7.20 13.06 -6.12
N GLY A 19 7.40 11.85 -5.58
CA GLY A 19 8.16 11.62 -4.35
C GLY A 19 7.46 12.10 -3.08
N ALA A 20 6.17 12.45 -3.15
CA ALA A 20 5.37 12.83 -1.98
C ALA A 20 5.18 11.65 -1.00
N VAL A 21 5.24 10.43 -1.51
CA VAL A 21 5.29 9.19 -0.73
C VAL A 21 6.15 8.17 -1.47
N SER A 22 6.96 7.39 -0.77
CA SER A 22 7.68 6.28 -1.40
C SER A 22 6.76 5.09 -1.69
N ALA A 23 7.14 4.25 -2.65
CA ALA A 23 6.42 3.00 -2.92
C ALA A 23 6.33 2.08 -1.68
N VAL A 24 7.37 2.10 -0.83
CA VAL A 24 7.41 1.33 0.42
C VAL A 24 6.42 1.88 1.45
N GLU A 25 6.32 3.21 1.60
CA GLU A 25 5.36 3.84 2.50
C GLU A 25 3.91 3.61 2.06
N LEU A 26 3.63 3.69 0.75
CA LEU A 26 2.31 3.38 0.21
C LEU A 26 1.93 1.91 0.47
N LEU A 27 2.86 0.97 0.23
CA LEU A 27 2.64 -0.45 0.54
C LEU A 27 2.33 -0.67 2.03
N ASN A 28 3.10 -0.04 2.92
CA ASN A 28 2.89 -0.16 4.35
C ASN A 28 1.52 0.38 4.78
N ALA A 29 1.05 1.47 4.18
CA ALA A 29 -0.28 2.00 4.44
C ALA A 29 -1.39 0.99 4.08
N HIS A 30 -1.26 0.29 2.96
CA HIS A 30 -2.21 -0.76 2.57
C HIS A 30 -2.15 -1.98 3.49
N HIS A 31 -0.96 -2.46 3.86
CA HIS A 31 -0.84 -3.54 4.84
C HIS A 31 -1.45 -3.17 6.20
N ALA A 32 -1.19 -1.96 6.70
CA ALA A 32 -1.77 -1.51 7.96
C ALA A 32 -3.31 -1.50 7.93
N ARG A 33 -3.90 -1.12 6.80
CA ARG A 33 -5.35 -1.20 6.61
C ARG A 33 -5.86 -2.64 6.56
N ILE A 34 -5.17 -3.52 5.85
CA ILE A 34 -5.52 -4.94 5.79
C ILE A 34 -5.47 -5.52 7.21
N ASP A 35 -4.42 -5.26 7.97
CA ASP A 35 -4.28 -5.70 9.36
C ASP A 35 -5.44 -5.21 10.25
N ALA A 36 -5.93 -3.98 10.02
CA ALA A 36 -7.04 -3.41 10.77
C ALA A 36 -8.42 -3.97 10.40
N VAL A 37 -8.65 -4.29 9.12
CA VAL A 37 -10.01 -4.56 8.59
C VAL A 37 -10.23 -6.04 8.25
N ASN A 38 -9.19 -6.75 7.81
CA ASN A 38 -9.30 -8.15 7.40
C ASN A 38 -9.73 -9.11 8.52
N PRO A 39 -9.42 -8.90 9.82
CA PRO A 39 -9.92 -9.78 10.88
C PRO A 39 -11.46 -9.85 10.96
N VAL A 40 -12.15 -8.80 10.53
CA VAL A 40 -13.62 -8.74 10.49
C VAL A 40 -14.17 -9.20 9.15
N LEU A 41 -13.51 -8.82 8.05
CA LEU A 41 -14.01 -9.14 6.70
C LEU A 41 -13.65 -10.55 6.22
N ASN A 42 -12.55 -11.11 6.73
CA ASN A 42 -11.96 -12.38 6.27
C ASN A 42 -11.83 -12.44 4.73
N ALA A 43 -11.38 -11.33 4.13
CA ALA A 43 -11.30 -11.15 2.67
C ALA A 43 -9.95 -11.58 2.08
N VAL A 44 -8.91 -11.63 2.91
CA VAL A 44 -7.54 -12.00 2.52
C VAL A 44 -7.11 -13.23 3.30
N ILE A 45 -6.84 -14.31 2.57
CA ILE A 45 -6.50 -15.64 3.14
C ILE A 45 -5.00 -15.93 3.00
N ALA A 46 -4.33 -15.32 2.03
CA ALA A 46 -2.89 -15.45 1.80
C ALA A 46 -2.29 -14.12 1.33
N GLU A 47 -1.10 -13.80 1.81
CA GLU A 47 -0.38 -12.57 1.49
C GLU A 47 1.10 -12.84 1.28
N ASP A 48 1.67 -12.32 0.19
CA ASP A 48 3.11 -12.31 -0.06
C ASP A 48 3.73 -10.96 0.33
N ARG A 49 3.86 -10.74 1.64
CA ARG A 49 4.38 -9.46 2.17
C ARG A 49 5.84 -9.22 1.82
N ASP A 50 6.63 -10.29 1.73
CA ASP A 50 8.05 -10.20 1.41
C ASP A 50 8.27 -9.86 -0.06
N GLY A 51 7.58 -10.56 -0.96
CA GLY A 51 7.59 -10.25 -2.39
C GLY A 51 7.08 -8.84 -2.68
N ALA A 52 6.00 -8.42 -2.02
CA ALA A 52 5.48 -7.05 -2.16
C ALA A 52 6.51 -6.00 -1.70
N ARG A 53 7.19 -6.22 -0.57
CA ARG A 53 8.25 -5.32 -0.08
C ARG A 53 9.44 -5.28 -1.02
N ALA A 54 9.87 -6.42 -1.57
CA ALA A 54 10.94 -6.47 -2.54
C ALA A 54 10.59 -5.70 -3.82
N ALA A 55 9.36 -5.86 -4.33
CA ALA A 55 8.88 -5.15 -5.50
C ALA A 55 8.79 -3.63 -5.28
N ALA A 56 8.35 -3.19 -4.11
CA ALA A 56 8.30 -1.77 -3.75
C ALA A 56 9.69 -1.13 -3.71
N ARG A 57 10.69 -1.83 -3.17
CA ARG A 57 12.09 -1.36 -3.13
C ARG A 57 12.74 -1.31 -4.51
N ALA A 58 12.39 -2.25 -5.40
CA ALA A 58 12.92 -2.28 -6.77
C ALA A 58 12.39 -1.13 -7.66
N ARG A 59 11.34 -0.42 -7.22
CA ARG A 59 10.71 0.69 -7.92
C ARG A 59 10.93 2.05 -7.24
N GLY A 60 11.92 2.15 -6.35
CA GLY A 60 12.36 3.39 -5.70
C GLY A 60 13.51 4.06 -6.44
#